data_AF-A0A941DPS1-F1
#
_entry.id   AF-A0A941DPS1-F1
#
_cell.length_a   1.000
_cell.length_b   1.000
_cell.length_c   1.000
_cell.angle_alpha   90.00
_cell.angle_beta   90.00
_cell.angle_gamma   90.00
#
_symmetry.space_group_name_H-M   'P 1'
#
loop_
_entity.id
_entity.type
_entity.pdbx_description
1 polymer ?
#
loop_
_entity_poly.entity_id
_entity_poly.type
_entity_poly.pdbx_seq_one_letter_code
_entity_poly.pdbx_strand_id
1 'polypeptide(L)'
;MMALMFIDLDQFKTISDKLGYDVCDQVLIAMSERLMEVLRSTDTLCRVGADEFAVILPAVGSLDTVRQLAERLLQALRRPLIMNG
;
A
#
# COMPACT_ATOMS: atom_id res chain seq x y z
N MET A 1 11.35 -18.43 -6.17
CA MET A 1 9.92 -18.19 -6.52
C MET A 1 9.71 -16.69 -6.58
N MET A 2 8.79 -16.22 -7.42
CA MET A 2 8.31 -14.84 -7.40
C MET A 2 6.89 -14.79 -6.85
N ALA A 3 6.49 -13.65 -6.32
CA ALA A 3 5.11 -13.40 -5.91
C ALA A 3 4.64 -12.02 -6.37
N LEU A 4 3.34 -11.88 -6.54
CA LEU A 4 2.65 -10.63 -6.82
C LEU A 4 1.58 -10.45 -5.74
N MET A 5 1.53 -9.27 -5.12
CA MET A 5 0.45 -8.88 -4.22
C MET A 5 -0.34 -7.74 -4.84
N PHE A 6 -1.65 -7.78 -4.64
CA PHE A 6 -2.55 -6.69 -4.99
C PHE A 6 -3.11 -6.09 -3.70
N ILE A 7 -3.19 -4.76 -3.64
CA ILE A 7 -3.63 -4.00 -2.49
C ILE A 7 -4.65 -2.98 -2.98
N ASP A 8 -5.84 -3.00 -2.39
CA ASP A 8 -6.91 -2.03 -2.63
C ASP A 8 -7.14 -1.26 -1.33
N LEU A 9 -7.25 0.07 -1.39
CA LEU A 9 -7.50 0.88 -0.21
C LEU A 9 -9.01 0.99 0.06
N ASP A 10 -9.48 0.25 1.06
CA ASP A 10 -10.88 0.26 1.46
C ASP A 10 -11.43 1.68 1.68
N GLN A 11 -12.62 1.94 1.13
CA GLN A 11 -13.36 3.19 1.31
C GLN A 11 -12.65 4.46 0.80
N PHE A 12 -11.67 4.34 -0.10
CA PHE A 12 -10.99 5.50 -0.67
C PHE A 12 -11.96 6.48 -1.36
N LYS A 13 -12.97 5.95 -2.07
CA LYS A 13 -14.04 6.76 -2.67
C LYS A 13 -14.82 7.59 -1.62
N THR A 14 -15.01 7.07 -0.42
CA THR A 14 -15.67 7.83 0.65
C THR A 14 -14.84 9.03 1.09
N ILE A 15 -13.51 8.90 1.06
CA ILE A 15 -12.58 10.01 1.34
C ILE A 15 -12.67 11.06 0.23
N SER A 16 -12.63 10.63 -1.04
CA SER A 16 -12.71 11.56 -2.17
C SER A 16 -14.01 12.35 -2.17
N ASP A 17 -15.13 11.68 -1.91
CA ASP A 17 -16.46 12.29 -1.95
C ASP A 17 -16.67 13.26 -0.76
N LYS A 18 -15.93 13.10 0.36
CA LYS A 18 -16.09 13.93 1.58
C LYS A 18 -15.06 15.04 1.74
N LEU A 19 -13.81 14.79 1.37
CA LEU A 19 -12.66 15.66 1.69
C LEU A 19 -12.01 16.26 0.43
N GLY A 20 -12.41 15.84 -0.76
CA GLY A 20 -11.89 16.37 -2.02
C GLY A 20 -10.57 15.72 -2.46
N TYR A 21 -10.18 16.05 -3.71
CA TYR A 21 -9.05 15.41 -4.38
C TYR A 21 -7.69 15.71 -3.73
N ASP A 22 -7.49 16.92 -3.20
CA ASP A 22 -6.22 17.31 -2.58
C ASP A 22 -5.88 16.46 -1.35
N VAL A 23 -6.90 16.10 -0.56
CA VAL A 23 -6.74 15.20 0.59
C VAL A 23 -6.52 13.76 0.12
N CYS A 24 -7.19 13.33 -0.94
CA CYS A 24 -6.96 12.03 -1.55
C CYS A 24 -5.52 11.85 -2.04
N ASP A 25 -4.95 12.87 -2.68
CA ASP A 25 -3.56 12.82 -3.14
C ASP A 25 -2.60 12.67 -1.96
N GLN A 26 -2.84 13.39 -0.86
CA GLN A 26 -2.07 13.24 0.37
C GLN A 26 -2.20 11.83 0.98
N VAL A 27 -3.41 11.24 0.97
CA VAL A 27 -3.61 9.84 1.41
C VAL A 27 -2.79 8.88 0.54
N LEU A 28 -2.84 9.02 -0.79
CA LEU A 28 -2.13 8.13 -1.71
C LEU A 28 -0.61 8.23 -1.53
N ILE A 29 -0.08 9.44 -1.35
CA ILE A 29 1.34 9.66 -1.06
C ILE A 29 1.72 9.00 0.26
N ALA A 30 1.00 9.27 1.35
CA ALA A 30 1.32 8.74 2.66
C ALA A 30 1.19 7.20 2.72
N MET A 31 0.23 6.63 1.99
CA MET A 31 0.08 5.17 1.86
C MET A 31 1.23 4.56 1.05
N SER A 32 1.64 5.21 -0.03
CA SER A 32 2.79 4.78 -0.84
C SER A 32 4.08 4.78 0.00
N GLU A 33 4.33 5.83 0.77
CA GLU A 33 5.48 5.95 1.66
C GLU A 33 5.51 4.82 2.69
N ARG A 34 4.38 4.55 3.35
CA ARG A 34 4.26 3.46 4.33
C ARG A 34 4.50 2.09 3.72
N LEU A 35 4.02 1.85 2.50
CA LEU A 35 4.29 0.60 1.80
C LEU A 35 5.79 0.49 1.50
N MET A 36 6.41 1.55 1.00
CA MET A 36 7.86 1.57 0.71
C MET A 36 8.73 1.34 1.96
N GLU A 37 8.33 1.82 3.14
CA GLU A 37 9.06 1.56 4.41
C GLU A 37 9.09 0.08 4.81
N VAL A 38 8.10 -0.70 4.39
CA VAL A 38 7.99 -2.13 4.74
C VAL A 38 8.74 -3.00 3.73
N LEU A 39 8.73 -2.57 2.46
CA LEU A 39 9.29 -3.26 1.31
C LEU A 39 10.82 -3.17 1.28
N ARG A 40 11.44 -4.17 0.66
CA ARG A 40 12.89 -4.18 0.42
C ARG A 40 13.21 -3.38 -0.84
N SER A 41 14.46 -2.96 -0.98
CA SER A 41 14.95 -2.27 -2.19
C SER A 41 14.83 -3.10 -3.48
N THR A 42 14.73 -4.43 -3.37
CA THR A 42 14.52 -5.33 -4.51
C THR A 42 13.05 -5.50 -4.88
N ASP A 43 12.14 -5.14 -3.99
CA ASP A 43 10.71 -5.23 -4.24
C ASP A 43 10.26 -4.02 -5.06
N THR A 44 9.23 -4.17 -5.88
CA THR A 44 8.70 -3.07 -6.70
C THR A 44 7.27 -2.76 -6.30
N LEU A 45 7.01 -1.52 -5.90
CA LEU A 45 5.68 -0.98 -5.65
C LEU A 45 5.21 -0.21 -6.89
N CYS A 46 4.01 -0.52 -7.38
CA CYS A 46 3.38 0.15 -8.51
C CYS A 46 1.98 0.61 -8.11
N ARG A 47 1.60 1.85 -8.46
CA ARG A 47 0.19 2.25 -8.48
C ARG A 47 -0.41 1.82 -9.82
N VAL A 48 -1.46 1.01 -9.78
CA VAL A 48 -2.06 0.40 -10.98
C VAL A 48 -3.47 0.91 -11.28
N GLY A 49 -4.13 1.49 -10.28
CA GLY A 49 -5.44 2.13 -10.40
C GLY A 49 -5.49 3.47 -9.66
N ALA A 50 -6.68 3.90 -9.27
CA ALA A 50 -6.87 5.12 -8.49
C ALA A 50 -6.31 4.95 -7.06
N ASP A 51 -6.79 3.90 -6.39
CA ASP A 51 -6.48 3.50 -5.03
C ASP A 51 -5.85 2.10 -4.94
N GLU A 52 -5.56 1.50 -6.09
CA GLU A 52 -5.00 0.17 -6.23
C GLU A 52 -3.48 0.19 -6.40
N PHE A 53 -2.80 -0.69 -5.66
CA PHE A 53 -1.37 -0.91 -5.71
C PHE A 53 -1.04 -2.37 -6.00
N ALA A 54 0.05 -2.58 -6.73
CA ALA A 54 0.65 -3.89 -6.96
C ALA A 54 2.07 -3.92 -6.39
N VAL A 55 2.44 -5.03 -5.75
CA VAL A 55 3.79 -5.27 -5.24
C VAL A 55 4.37 -6.50 -5.90
N ILE A 56 5.47 -6.33 -6.64
CA ILE A 56 6.23 -7.40 -7.25
C ILE A 56 7.37 -7.80 -6.31
N LEU A 57 7.41 -9.09 -5.95
CA LEU A 57 8.41 -9.69 -5.09
C LEU A 57 9.25 -10.67 -5.93
N PRO A 58 10.38 -10.21 -6.50
CA PRO A 58 11.13 -11.00 -7.49
C PRO A 58 11.79 -12.25 -6.88
N ALA A 59 12.06 -12.24 -5.58
CA ALA A 59 12.70 -13.36 -4.88
C ALA A 59 12.08 -13.59 -3.49
N VAL A 60 11.25 -14.63 -3.39
CA VAL A 60 10.67 -15.11 -2.12
C VAL A 60 11.12 -16.53 -1.83
N GLY A 61 11.48 -16.79 -0.57
CA GLY A 61 12.00 -18.08 -0.11
C GLY A 61 10.92 -19.11 0.21
N SER A 62 9.75 -18.65 0.66
CA SER A 62 8.62 -19.50 1.01
C SER A 62 7.30 -18.74 0.93
N LEU A 63 6.18 -19.46 0.87
CA LEU A 63 4.84 -18.86 1.00
C LEU A 63 4.65 -18.19 2.37
N ASP A 64 5.27 -18.74 3.42
CA ASP A 64 5.23 -18.14 4.76
C ASP A 64 5.89 -16.76 4.79
N THR A 65 7.00 -16.56 4.07
CA THR A 65 7.65 -15.25 3.92
C THR A 65 6.71 -14.23 3.26
N VAL A 66 5.96 -14.66 2.23
CA VAL A 66 4.97 -13.83 1.54
C VAL A 66 3.84 -13.45 2.50
N ARG A 67 3.33 -14.41 3.28
CA ARG A 67 2.29 -14.18 4.28
C ARG A 67 2.74 -13.18 5.36
N GLN A 68 3.93 -13.37 5.93
CA GLN A 68 4.47 -12.45 6.95
C GLN A 68 4.64 -11.03 6.40
N LEU A 69 5.08 -10.89 5.14
CA LEU A 69 5.17 -9.58 4.49
C LEU A 69 3.79 -8.95 4.31
N ALA A 70 2.78 -9.71 3.86
CA ALA A 70 1.42 -9.22 3.74
C ALA A 70 0.85 -8.73 5.08
N GLU A 71 1.10 -9.46 6.18
CA GLU A 71 0.71 -9.04 7.53
C GLU A 71 1.40 -7.73 7.95
N ARG A 72 2.68 -7.55 7.65
CA ARG A 72 3.42 -6.31 7.92
C ARG A 72 2.89 -5.12 7.11
N LEU A 73 2.60 -5.32 5.83
CA LEU A 73 2.02 -4.28 4.97
C LEU A 73 0.65 -3.86 5.49
N LEU A 74 -0.21 -4.82 5.85
CA LEU A 74 -1.52 -4.55 6.44
C LEU A 74 -1.41 -3.77 7.76
N GLN A 75 -0.46 -4.13 8.63
CA GLN A 75 -0.21 -3.39 9.87
C GLN A 75 0.26 -1.96 9.61
N ALA A 76 1.09 -1.72 8.60
CA ALA A 76 1.55 -0.38 8.24
C ALA A 76 0.41 0.49 7.71
N LEU A 77 -0.43 -0.06 6.82
CA LEU A 77 -1.59 0.64 6.25
C LEU A 77 -2.64 1.01 7.32
N ARG A 78 -2.84 0.15 8.33
CA ARG A 78 -3.80 0.36 9.42
C ARG A 78 -3.41 1.47 10.41
N ARG A 79 -2.18 1.99 10.36
CA ARG A 79 -1.78 3.09 11.25
C ARG A 79 -2.64 4.33 10.93
N PRO A 80 -3.11 5.11 11.92
CA PRO A 80 -3.86 6.33 11.64
C PRO A 80 -3.04 7.30 10.78
N LEU A 81 -3.66 7.92 9.78
CA LEU A 81 -3.09 9.09 9.11
C LEU A 81 -3.54 10.34 9.84
N ILE A 82 -2.58 11.19 10.24
CA ILE A 82 -2.87 12.53 10.72
C ILE A 82 -2.69 13.45 9.52
N MET A 83 -3.81 13.94 8.99
CA MET A 83 -3.81 14.87 7.86
C MET A 83 -4.25 16.23 8.37
N ASN A 84 -3.52 17.28 8.00
CA ASN A 84 -3.93 18.64 8.24
C ASN A 84 -4.94 19.00 7.14
N GLY A 85 -6.20 19.24 7.55
CA GLY A 85 -7.24 19.79 6.70
C GLY A 85 -7.41 21.28 6.92
#